data_AF-A0A0F3GRY2-F1
#
_entry.id   AF-A0A0F3GRY2-F1
#
_cell.length_a   1.000
_cell.length_b   1.000
_cell.length_c   1.000
_cell.angle_alpha   90.00
_cell.angle_beta   90.00
_cell.angle_gamma   90.00
#
_symmetry.space_group_name_H-M   'P 1'
#
loop_
_entity.id
_entity.type
_entity.pdbx_description
1 polymer ?
#
loop_
_entity_poly.entity_id
_entity_poly.type
_entity_poly.pdbx_seq_one_letter_code
_entity_poly.pdbx_strand_id
1 'polypeptide(L)'
;MATDKVVGNQPTVVDNLLPKDIALKAENIGVIKANLDWYTLMMLSIMAGAFIALGSAFFTTVITGNGAGGAIKLPGGILRLVGGLVFCLGLILVVIAGAELFTGNVLIIMAAASKKISASRVLRNWGIVYVGNFIGSIITAWLIYNSGQFKLMDGLLSL
;
A
#
# COMPACT_ATOMS: atom_id res chain seq x y z
N MET A 1 -12.39 42.19 13.66
CA MET A 1 -11.09 42.02 12.97
C MET A 1 -10.08 41.62 14.02
N ALA A 2 -9.88 40.31 14.21
CA ALA A 2 -8.80 39.71 14.96
C ALA A 2 -8.84 38.20 14.71
N THR A 3 -7.78 37.72 14.08
CA THR A 3 -7.28 36.35 14.03
C THR A 3 -7.24 35.73 15.43
N ASP A 4 -7.59 34.44 15.53
CA ASP A 4 -6.85 33.37 16.23
C ASP A 4 -7.81 32.21 16.54
N LYS A 5 -7.27 30.98 16.66
CA LYS A 5 -7.90 29.69 16.98
C LYS A 5 -8.25 28.77 15.81
N VAL A 6 -7.26 28.32 15.04
CA VAL A 6 -7.26 26.93 14.54
C VAL A 6 -5.85 26.33 14.53
N VAL A 7 -5.11 26.44 15.63
CA VAL A 7 -3.98 25.54 15.92
C VAL A 7 -4.14 25.08 17.35
N GLY A 8 -5.11 24.19 17.57
CA GLY A 8 -5.41 23.59 18.85
C GLY A 8 -5.43 22.08 18.70
N ASN A 9 -4.45 21.43 19.31
CA ASN A 9 -4.37 20.01 19.64
C ASN A 9 -5.74 19.30 19.64
N GLN A 10 -6.10 18.65 18.53
CA GLN A 10 -7.31 17.84 18.49
C GLN A 10 -7.03 16.59 19.32
N PRO A 11 -7.80 16.31 20.40
CA PRO A 11 -7.74 15.01 21.03
C PRO A 11 -8.08 13.98 19.94
N THR A 12 -7.50 12.78 20.02
CA THR A 12 -7.73 11.68 19.08
C THR A 12 -9.19 11.23 19.14
N VAL A 13 -10.08 12.02 18.54
CA VAL A 13 -11.48 11.68 18.33
C VAL A 13 -11.49 10.87 17.05
N VAL A 14 -12.03 9.66 17.11
CA VAL A 14 -12.31 8.84 15.94
C VAL A 14 -12.95 9.75 14.88
N ASP A 15 -12.33 9.87 13.71
CA ASP A 15 -12.76 10.72 12.60
C ASP A 15 -14.14 10.25 12.09
N ASN A 16 -15.20 10.58 12.83
CA ASN A 16 -16.59 10.27 12.50
C ASN A 16 -17.15 11.38 11.60
N LEU A 17 -16.41 11.65 10.52
CA LEU A 17 -16.74 12.66 9.54
C LEU A 17 -18.00 12.26 8.80
N LEU A 18 -18.93 13.20 8.61
CA LEU A 18 -20.07 12.98 7.74
C LEU A 18 -19.56 12.69 6.31
N PRO A 19 -20.30 11.96 5.46
CA PRO A 19 -19.85 11.64 4.11
C PRO A 19 -19.38 12.85 3.29
N LYS A 20 -19.97 14.03 3.56
CA LYS A 20 -19.55 15.31 2.95
C LYS A 20 -18.15 15.74 3.40
N ASP A 21 -17.83 15.62 4.67
CA ASP A 21 -16.54 16.03 5.23
C ASP A 21 -15.42 15.07 4.84
N ILE A 22 -15.72 13.78 4.68
CA ILE A 22 -14.78 12.78 4.12
C ILE A 22 -14.42 13.14 2.67
N ALA A 23 -15.41 13.53 1.86
CA ALA A 23 -15.18 13.92 0.47
C ALA A 23 -14.27 15.17 0.38
N LEU A 24 -14.50 16.18 1.22
CA LEU A 24 -13.65 17.37 1.30
C LEU A 24 -12.23 17.03 1.75
N LYS A 25 -12.08 16.11 2.71
CA LYS A 25 -10.76 15.64 3.16
C LYS A 25 -10.03 14.89 2.04
N ALA A 26 -10.70 13.96 1.35
CA ALA A 26 -10.14 13.21 0.23
C ALA A 26 -9.73 14.12 -0.93
N GLU A 27 -10.52 15.15 -1.21
CA GLU A 27 -10.22 16.18 -2.18
C GLU A 27 -8.94 16.96 -1.81
N ASN A 28 -8.84 17.45 -0.58
CA ASN A 28 -7.67 18.21 -0.13
C ASN A 28 -6.40 17.34 -0.13
N ILE A 29 -6.49 16.08 0.32
CA ILE A 29 -5.40 15.10 0.20
C ILE A 29 -5.04 14.89 -1.27
N GLY A 30 -6.04 14.81 -2.15
CA GLY A 30 -5.85 14.65 -3.59
C GLY A 30 -5.06 15.79 -4.22
N VAL A 31 -5.34 17.04 -3.82
CA VAL A 31 -4.57 18.22 -4.27
C VAL A 31 -3.12 18.14 -3.80
N ILE A 32 -2.87 17.77 -2.54
CA ILE A 32 -1.51 17.66 -2.00
C ILE A 32 -0.71 16.62 -2.78
N LYS A 33 -1.26 15.41 -2.93
CA LYS A 33 -0.59 14.31 -3.65
C LYS A 33 -0.29 14.65 -5.10
N ALA A 34 -1.24 15.27 -5.82
CA ALA A 34 -1.05 15.66 -7.20
C ALA A 34 0.05 16.73 -7.42
N ASN A 35 0.43 17.47 -6.38
CA ASN A 35 1.48 18.48 -6.43
C ASN A 35 2.83 18.00 -5.89
N LEU A 36 2.96 16.73 -5.49
CA LEU A 36 4.25 16.18 -5.12
C LEU A 36 5.24 16.26 -6.30
N ASP A 37 6.49 16.57 -5.96
CA ASP A 37 7.57 16.51 -6.92
C ASP A 37 7.78 15.06 -7.38
N TRP A 38 8.28 14.90 -8.60
CA TRP A 38 8.33 13.58 -9.22
C TRP A 38 9.32 12.65 -8.52
N TYR A 39 10.39 13.16 -7.91
CA TYR A 39 11.40 12.36 -7.23
C TYR A 39 10.83 11.77 -5.93
N THR A 40 10.22 12.61 -5.10
CA THR A 40 9.55 12.18 -3.87
C THR A 40 8.45 11.18 -4.17
N LEU A 41 7.60 11.48 -5.15
CA LEU A 41 6.51 10.58 -5.56
C LEU A 41 7.06 9.23 -6.02
N MET A 42 8.15 9.22 -6.80
CA MET A 42 8.77 7.99 -7.28
C MET A 42 9.35 7.15 -6.14
N MET A 43 10.11 7.76 -5.22
CA MET A 43 10.72 7.05 -4.10
C MET A 43 9.68 6.47 -3.14
N LEU A 44 8.65 7.24 -2.79
CA LEU A 44 7.53 6.77 -1.97
C LEU A 44 6.76 5.63 -2.66
N SER A 45 6.66 5.67 -3.99
CA SER A 45 5.97 4.63 -4.76
C SER A 45 6.79 3.34 -4.88
N ILE A 46 8.11 3.44 -5.02
CA ILE A 46 9.00 2.26 -4.95
C ILE A 46 8.88 1.59 -3.59
N MET A 47 8.91 2.37 -2.51
CA MET A 47 8.75 1.87 -1.15
C MET A 47 7.40 1.18 -0.95
N ALA A 48 6.30 1.76 -1.47
CA ALA A 48 4.99 1.14 -1.43
C ALA A 48 4.97 -0.21 -2.16
N GLY A 49 5.55 -0.28 -3.37
CA GLY A 49 5.67 -1.52 -4.14
C GLY A 49 6.44 -2.61 -3.40
N ALA A 50 7.53 -2.25 -2.74
CA ALA A 50 8.35 -3.17 -1.94
C ALA A 50 7.56 -3.78 -0.77
N PHE A 51 6.77 -2.97 -0.04
CA PHE A 51 5.95 -3.46 1.07
C PHE A 51 4.81 -4.38 0.62
N ILE A 52 4.17 -4.09 -0.52
CA ILE A 52 3.15 -4.98 -1.09
C ILE A 52 3.78 -6.30 -1.55
N ALA A 53 4.97 -6.26 -2.17
CA ALA A 53 5.69 -7.48 -2.54
C ALA A 53 6.08 -8.31 -1.31
N LEU A 54 6.51 -7.67 -0.22
CA LEU A 54 6.80 -8.36 1.05
C LEU A 54 5.55 -9.02 1.66
N GLY A 55 4.42 -8.30 1.69
CA GLY A 55 3.15 -8.86 2.15
C GLY A 55 2.68 -10.05 1.28
N SER A 56 2.90 -9.96 -0.04
CA SER A 56 2.61 -11.05 -0.98
C SER A 56 3.52 -12.25 -0.78
N ALA A 57 4.80 -12.03 -0.46
CA ALA A 57 5.74 -13.09 -0.16
C ALA A 57 5.33 -13.84 1.11
N PHE A 58 4.98 -13.14 2.19
CA PHE A 58 4.51 -13.77 3.42
C PHE A 58 3.19 -14.52 3.22
N PHE A 59 2.23 -13.95 2.48
CA PHE A 59 1.02 -14.67 2.07
C PHE A 59 1.39 -15.99 1.39
N THR A 60 2.30 -15.94 0.41
CA THR A 60 2.72 -17.11 -0.35
C THR A 60 3.33 -18.16 0.57
N THR A 61 4.27 -17.77 1.45
CA THR A 61 4.88 -18.68 2.43
C THR A 61 3.86 -19.37 3.32
N VAL A 62 2.82 -18.66 3.78
CA VAL A 62 1.74 -19.25 4.59
C VAL A 62 0.96 -20.28 3.79
N ILE A 63 0.53 -19.93 2.57
CA ILE A 63 -0.27 -20.84 1.73
C ILE A 63 0.53 -22.09 1.33
N THR A 64 1.80 -21.92 0.95
CA THR A 64 2.65 -23.03 0.50
C THR A 64 3.18 -23.87 1.66
N GLY A 65 3.35 -23.28 2.84
CA GLY A 65 3.73 -23.98 4.08
C GLY A 65 2.69 -24.98 4.60
N ASN A 66 1.51 -25.06 3.97
CA ASN A 66 0.45 -26.04 4.25
C ASN A 66 0.49 -27.25 3.27
N GLY A 67 1.50 -27.34 2.40
CA GLY A 67 1.68 -28.41 1.42
C GLY A 67 2.27 -29.72 2.00
N ALA A 68 2.70 -30.63 1.12
CA ALA A 68 3.04 -32.03 1.45
C ALA A 68 4.17 -32.27 2.48
N GLY A 69 4.93 -31.25 2.87
CA GLY A 69 5.86 -31.29 4.02
C GLY A 69 5.60 -30.22 5.09
N GLY A 70 4.50 -29.47 4.99
CA GLY A 70 4.13 -28.43 5.93
C GLY A 70 3.92 -28.94 7.36
N ALA A 71 4.48 -28.24 8.36
CA ALA A 71 4.31 -28.57 9.79
C ALA A 71 2.85 -28.47 10.29
N ILE A 72 1.95 -27.88 9.50
CA ILE A 72 0.57 -27.55 9.87
C ILE A 72 -0.36 -27.94 8.72
N LYS A 73 -1.42 -28.72 9.01
CA LYS A 73 -2.52 -29.02 8.07
C LYS A 73 -3.78 -28.27 8.51
N LEU A 74 -4.01 -27.09 7.94
CA LEU A 74 -5.21 -26.30 8.13
C LEU A 74 -6.24 -26.56 7.04
N PRO A 75 -7.55 -26.48 7.35
CA PRO A 75 -8.59 -26.36 6.36
C PRO A 75 -8.35 -25.15 5.45
N GLY A 76 -8.59 -25.30 4.14
CA GLY A 76 -8.26 -24.28 3.14
C GLY A 76 -8.88 -22.90 3.39
N GLY A 77 -10.05 -22.84 4.03
CA GLY A 77 -10.67 -21.58 4.44
C GLY A 77 -9.87 -20.82 5.49
N ILE A 78 -9.42 -21.52 6.55
CA ILE A 78 -8.61 -20.95 7.63
C ILE A 78 -7.24 -20.54 7.09
N LEU A 79 -6.64 -21.37 6.23
CA LEU A 79 -5.36 -21.08 5.60
C LEU A 79 -5.39 -19.76 4.81
N ARG A 80 -6.42 -19.54 4.00
CA ARG A 80 -6.60 -18.30 3.23
C ARG A 80 -6.87 -17.09 4.12
N LEU A 81 -7.60 -17.28 5.22
CA LEU A 81 -7.83 -16.21 6.21
C LEU A 81 -6.50 -15.78 6.85
N VAL A 82 -5.70 -16.73 7.34
CA VAL A 82 -4.39 -16.44 7.94
C VAL A 82 -3.45 -15.81 6.92
N GLY A 83 -3.41 -16.33 5.70
CA GLY A 83 -2.65 -15.71 4.60
C GLY A 83 -3.07 -14.26 4.37
N GLY A 84 -4.38 -13.99 4.29
CA GLY A 84 -4.92 -12.63 4.13
C GLY A 84 -4.55 -11.70 5.28
N LEU A 85 -4.62 -12.16 6.53
CA LEU A 85 -4.20 -11.39 7.70
C LEU A 85 -2.73 -10.99 7.64
N VAL A 86 -1.88 -11.91 7.19
CA VAL A 86 -0.45 -11.65 7.02
C VAL A 86 -0.19 -10.70 5.85
N PHE A 87 -0.97 -10.78 4.76
CA PHE A 87 -0.91 -9.82 3.65
C PHE A 87 -1.24 -8.39 4.12
N CYS A 88 -2.21 -8.23 5.03
CA CYS A 88 -2.55 -6.92 5.60
C CYS A 88 -1.37 -6.21 6.26
N LEU A 89 -0.35 -6.94 6.75
CA LEU A 89 0.87 -6.33 7.25
C LEU A 89 1.58 -5.50 6.18
N GLY A 90 1.59 -5.96 4.93
CA GLY A 90 2.12 -5.20 3.79
C GLY A 90 1.39 -3.87 3.59
N LEU A 91 0.06 -3.86 3.72
CA LEU A 91 -0.75 -2.64 3.66
C LEU A 91 -0.52 -1.72 4.86
N ILE A 92 -0.36 -2.27 6.06
CA ILE A 92 -0.05 -1.49 7.28
C ILE A 92 1.30 -0.78 7.12
N LEU A 93 2.32 -1.45 6.59
CA LEU A 93 3.63 -0.85 6.32
C LEU A 93 3.52 0.33 5.35
N VAL A 94 2.72 0.20 4.29
CA VAL A 94 2.43 1.31 3.35
C VAL A 94 1.84 2.52 4.08
N VAL A 95 0.86 2.29 4.96
CA VAL A 95 0.18 3.37 5.69
C VAL A 95 1.12 4.04 6.70
N ILE A 96 1.86 3.27 7.49
CA ILE A 96 2.78 3.80 8.51
C ILE A 96 3.92 4.60 7.87
N ALA A 97 4.47 4.10 6.76
CA ALA A 97 5.55 4.79 6.07
C ALA A 97 5.07 5.99 5.25
N GLY A 98 3.75 6.22 5.13
CA GLY A 98 3.19 7.25 4.26
C GLY A 98 3.51 7.03 2.79
N ALA A 99 3.68 5.76 2.38
CA ALA A 99 4.09 5.41 1.03
C ALA A 99 2.95 5.65 0.02
N GLU A 100 3.31 5.95 -1.23
CA GLU A 100 2.33 6.26 -2.27
C GLU A 100 1.97 5.00 -3.06
N LEU A 101 0.82 4.41 -2.72
CA LEU A 101 0.26 3.25 -3.41
C LEU A 101 -0.77 3.68 -4.45
N PHE A 102 -0.73 3.09 -5.65
CA PHE A 102 -1.62 3.46 -6.76
C PHE A 102 -3.09 3.43 -6.37
N THR A 103 -3.54 2.38 -5.69
CA THR A 103 -4.94 2.21 -5.26
C THR A 103 -5.40 3.34 -4.33
N GLY A 104 -4.54 3.82 -3.44
CA GLY A 104 -4.82 4.99 -2.58
C GLY A 104 -4.80 6.32 -3.34
N ASN A 105 -4.04 6.40 -4.43
CA ASN A 105 -3.96 7.57 -5.30
C ASN A 105 -5.13 7.69 -6.28
N VAL A 106 -5.94 6.65 -6.45
CA VAL A 106 -7.16 6.73 -7.30
C VAL A 106 -8.11 7.82 -6.80
N LEU A 107 -8.16 8.06 -5.49
CA LEU A 107 -9.01 9.10 -4.88
C LEU A 107 -8.64 10.53 -5.27
N ILE A 108 -7.46 10.77 -5.86
CA ILE A 108 -7.06 12.07 -6.42
C ILE A 108 -8.08 12.55 -7.47
N ILE A 109 -8.80 11.62 -8.13
CA ILE A 109 -9.85 11.96 -9.08
C ILE A 109 -10.93 12.86 -8.49
N MET A 110 -11.18 12.79 -7.17
CA MET A 110 -12.13 13.67 -6.48
C MET A 110 -11.72 15.14 -6.57
N ALA A 111 -10.41 15.43 -6.50
CA ALA A 111 -9.87 16.78 -6.69
C ALA A 111 -10.01 17.27 -8.13
N ALA A 112 -9.94 16.37 -9.12
CA ALA A 112 -10.22 16.73 -10.51
C ALA A 112 -11.71 16.94 -10.77
N ALA A 113 -12.57 16.10 -10.18
CA ALA A 113 -14.03 16.23 -10.28
C ALA A 113 -14.53 17.56 -9.69
N SER A 114 -13.93 18.00 -8.58
CA SER A 114 -14.17 19.31 -7.99
C SER A 114 -13.43 20.47 -8.67
N LYS A 115 -12.75 20.22 -9.80
CA LYS A 115 -11.99 21.21 -10.59
C LYS A 115 -10.83 21.89 -9.83
N LYS A 116 -10.34 21.32 -8.73
CA LYS A 116 -9.17 21.83 -8.00
C LYS A 116 -7.83 21.49 -8.67
N ILE A 117 -7.79 20.43 -9.46
CA ILE A 117 -6.61 20.04 -10.27
C ILE A 117 -7.04 19.63 -11.68
N SER A 118 -6.11 19.71 -12.64
CA SER A 118 -6.36 19.23 -14.00
C SER A 118 -6.25 17.71 -14.08
N ALA A 119 -7.03 17.10 -14.98
CA ALA A 119 -6.96 15.66 -15.25
C ALA A 119 -5.54 15.20 -15.68
N SER A 120 -4.79 16.08 -16.36
CA SER A 120 -3.39 15.83 -16.71
C SER A 120 -2.49 15.60 -15.48
N ARG A 121 -2.70 16.36 -14.40
CA ARG A 121 -1.93 16.15 -13.15
C ARG A 121 -2.27 14.81 -12.48
N VAL A 122 -3.54 14.39 -12.55
CA VAL A 122 -3.97 13.07 -12.08
C VAL A 122 -3.27 11.96 -12.85
N LEU A 123 -3.29 12.03 -14.19
CA LEU A 123 -2.64 11.02 -15.04
C LEU A 123 -1.13 10.97 -14.83
N ARG A 124 -0.45 12.12 -14.69
CA ARG A 124 0.98 12.18 -14.33
C ARG A 124 1.24 11.45 -13.01
N ASN A 125 0.47 11.76 -11.97
CA ASN A 125 0.64 11.15 -10.66
C ASN A 125 0.44 9.63 -10.74
N TRP A 126 -0.66 9.19 -11.36
CA TRP A 126 -0.98 7.78 -11.56
C TRP A 126 0.11 7.03 -12.32
N GLY A 127 0.62 7.62 -13.40
CA GLY A 127 1.71 7.03 -14.19
C GLY A 127 2.97 6.82 -13.36
N ILE A 128 3.43 7.84 -12.63
CA ILE A 128 4.63 7.77 -11.79
C ILE A 128 4.44 6.74 -10.67
N VAL A 129 3.30 6.79 -9.97
CA VAL A 129 3.03 5.89 -8.84
C VAL A 129 2.94 4.44 -9.30
N TYR A 130 2.26 4.18 -10.41
CA TYR A 130 2.15 2.83 -10.96
C TYR A 130 3.51 2.25 -11.34
N VAL A 131 4.34 3.03 -12.05
CA VAL A 131 5.70 2.61 -12.43
C VAL A 131 6.58 2.39 -11.19
N GLY A 132 6.49 3.27 -10.19
CA GLY A 132 7.22 3.12 -8.93
C GLY A 132 6.81 1.87 -8.16
N ASN A 133 5.52 1.62 -8.01
CA ASN A 133 5.01 0.40 -7.35
C ASN A 133 5.49 -0.86 -8.09
N PHE A 134 5.47 -0.86 -9.42
CA PHE A 134 5.95 -1.97 -10.24
C PHE A 134 7.44 -2.22 -10.02
N ILE A 135 8.29 -1.18 -10.12
CA ILE A 135 9.74 -1.28 -9.90
C ILE A 135 10.05 -1.80 -8.49
N GLY A 136 9.43 -1.22 -7.46
CA GLY A 136 9.61 -1.67 -6.08
C GLY A 136 9.25 -3.13 -5.89
N SER A 137 8.13 -3.56 -6.48
CA SER A 137 7.69 -4.96 -6.38
C SER A 137 8.66 -5.94 -7.05
N ILE A 138 9.21 -5.57 -8.22
CA ILE A 138 10.18 -6.41 -8.95
C ILE A 138 11.50 -6.49 -8.18
N ILE A 139 12.01 -5.36 -7.66
CA ILE A 139 13.26 -5.35 -6.88
C ILE A 139 13.12 -6.28 -5.67
N THR A 140 12.03 -6.17 -4.91
CA THR A 140 11.79 -7.04 -3.77
C THR A 140 11.63 -8.50 -4.18
N ALA A 141 10.87 -8.80 -5.23
CA ALA A 141 10.74 -10.17 -5.73
C ALA A 141 12.08 -10.76 -6.17
N TRP A 142 12.93 -9.98 -6.83
CA TRP A 142 14.27 -10.37 -7.24
C TRP A 142 15.18 -10.63 -6.03
N LEU A 143 15.15 -9.78 -5.00
CA LEU A 143 15.89 -10.00 -3.76
C LEU A 143 15.46 -11.28 -3.04
N ILE A 144 14.14 -11.52 -2.94
CA ILE A 144 13.60 -12.74 -2.33
C ILE A 144 14.00 -13.97 -3.14
N TYR A 145 13.98 -13.90 -4.47
CA TYR A 145 14.45 -14.99 -5.33
C TYR A 145 15.92 -15.32 -5.08
N ASN A 146 16.79 -14.31 -5.02
CA ASN A 146 18.22 -14.51 -4.75
C ASN A 146 18.53 -14.97 -3.32
N SER A 147 17.64 -14.67 -2.35
CA SER A 147 17.80 -15.11 -0.96
C SER A 147 17.67 -16.63 -0.78
N GLY A 148 17.17 -17.35 -1.80
CA GLY A 148 17.01 -18.81 -1.73
C GLY A 148 15.85 -19.28 -0.86
N GLN A 149 14.97 -18.37 -0.39
CA GLN A 149 13.76 -18.69 0.39
C GLN A 149 12.87 -19.75 -0.29
N PHE A 150 12.77 -19.72 -1.63
CA PHE A 150 12.03 -20.73 -2.38
C PHE A 150 12.68 -22.13 -2.33
N LYS A 151 14.01 -22.21 -2.25
CA LYS A 151 14.76 -23.49 -2.17
C LYS A 151 14.60 -24.18 -0.83
N LEU A 152 14.39 -23.42 0.25
CA LEU A 152 14.06 -23.96 1.58
C LEU A 152 12.72 -24.73 1.57
N MET A 153 11.77 -24.32 0.71
CA MET A 153 10.51 -25.02 0.52
C MET A 153 10.65 -26.26 -0.39
N ASP A 154 11.47 -26.19 -1.44
CA ASP A 154 11.74 -27.35 -2.32
C ASP A 154 12.58 -28.44 -1.63
N GLY A 155 13.54 -28.08 -0.77
CA GLY A 155 14.33 -29.04 0.00
C GLY A 155 13.50 -29.91 0.96
N LEU A 156 12.30 -29.45 1.32
CA LEU A 156 11.35 -30.17 2.18
C LEU A 156 10.51 -31.22 1.42
N LEU A 157 10.56 -31.24 0.08
CA LEU A 157 9.94 -32.27 -0.77
C LEU A 157 10.92 -33.37 -1.21
N SER A 158 12.18 -33.30 -0.77
CA SER A 158 13.27 -34.24 -1.13
C SER A 158 13.63 -35.25 -0.04
N LEU A 159 12.80 -35.38 1.00
CA LEU A 159 12.93 -36.38 2.08
C LEU A 159 11.63 -37.17 2.24
#